data_AF-A0A1Y3SH63-F1
#
_entry.id   AF-A0A1Y3SH63-F1
#
_cell.length_a   1.000
_cell.length_b   1.000
_cell.length_c   1.000
_cell.angle_alpha   90.00
_cell.angle_beta   90.00
_cell.angle_gamma   90.00
#
_symmetry.space_group_name_H-M   'P 1'
#
loop_
_entity.id
_entity.type
_entity.pdbx_description
1 polymer ?
#
loop_
_entity_poly.entity_id
_entity_poly.type
_entity_poly.pdbx_seq_one_letter_code
_entity_poly.pdbx_strand_id
1 'polypeptide(L)' 'MTSKEFIKEVRDHLRNHKGEWYNHLRLVDGHEVGLKFYGRSIQILRINGVDHGGLWDIATQKAFIAYIEGALISSGIVM' A
#
# COMPACT_ATOMS: atom_id res chain seq x y z
N MET A 1 -5.66 -5.83 11.15
CA MET A 1 -4.52 -5.01 11.63
C MET A 1 -4.91 -3.55 11.55
N THR A 2 -4.17 -2.67 12.21
CA THR A 2 -4.36 -1.22 12.08
C THR A 2 -3.70 -0.68 10.82
N SER A 3 -4.17 0.46 10.32
CA SER A 3 -3.53 1.18 9.21
C SER A 3 -2.06 1.54 9.51
N LYS A 4 -1.74 1.92 10.76
CA LYS A 4 -0.35 2.17 11.19
C LYS A 4 0.54 0.94 11.06
N GLU A 5 0.07 -0.23 11.50
CA GLU A 5 0.80 -1.49 11.36
C GLU A 5 0.96 -1.87 9.89
N PHE A 6 -0.07 -1.69 9.08
CA PHE A 6 -0.04 -1.97 7.65
C PHE A 6 1.01 -1.10 6.92
N ILE A 7 1.01 0.21 7.15
CA ILE A 7 2.00 1.12 6.57
C ILE A 7 3.42 0.78 7.04
N LYS A 8 3.58 0.38 8.31
CA LYS A 8 4.87 -0.09 8.82
C LYS A 8 5.35 -1.33 8.07
N GLU A 9 4.49 -2.33 7.88
CA GLU A 9 4.80 -3.55 7.11
C GLU A 9 5.24 -3.22 5.68
N VAL A 10 4.50 -2.37 4.98
CA VAL A 10 4.83 -1.94 3.61
C VAL A 10 6.18 -1.24 3.58
N ARG A 11 6.46 -0.37 4.55
CA ARG A 11 7.73 0.35 4.67
C ARG A 11 8.89 -0.61 4.94
N ASP A 12 8.70 -1.61 5.78
CA ASP A 12 9.71 -2.61 6.09
C ASP A 12 9.99 -3.49 4.86
N HIS A 13 8.96 -3.89 4.11
CA HIS A 13 9.13 -4.62 2.85
C HIS A 13 9.91 -3.80 1.81
N LEU A 14 9.57 -2.53 1.61
CA LEU A 14 10.30 -1.62 0.72
C LEU A 14 11.78 -1.43 1.07
N ARG A 15 12.15 -1.57 2.34
CA ARG A 15 13.53 -1.42 2.80
C ARG A 15 14.33 -2.71 2.59
N ASN A 16 13.72 -3.84 2.93
CA ASN A 16 14.43 -5.11 3.08
C ASN A 16 14.27 -6.04 1.87
N HIS A 17 13.21 -5.89 1.07
CA HIS A 17 12.79 -6.82 0.03
C HIS A 17 12.62 -6.13 -1.35
N LYS A 18 13.53 -5.22 -1.71
CA LYS A 18 13.42 -4.36 -2.92
C LYS A 18 13.33 -5.11 -4.25
N GLY A 19 13.80 -6.36 -4.30
CA GLY A 19 13.80 -7.21 -5.49
C GLY A 19 12.67 -8.23 -5.52
N GLU A 20 11.71 -8.15 -4.60
CA GLU A 20 10.62 -9.10 -4.45
C GLU A 20 9.27 -8.45 -4.72
N TRP A 21 8.29 -9.28 -5.09
CA TRP A 21 6.90 -8.85 -5.17
C TRP A 21 6.28 -8.87 -3.78
N TYR A 22 5.73 -7.73 -3.37
CA TYR A 22 4.72 -7.69 -2.32
C TYR A 22 3.36 -8.01 -2.95
N ASN A 23 2.61 -8.95 -2.39
CA ASN A 23 1.27 -9.29 -2.90
C ASN A 23 0.39 -9.83 -1.77
N HIS A 24 -0.44 -8.95 -1.20
CA HIS A 24 -1.26 -9.31 -0.05
C HIS A 24 -2.67 -8.71 -0.12
N LEU A 25 -3.62 -9.49 0.38
CA LEU A 25 -4.98 -9.06 0.72
C LEU A 25 -5.12 -9.12 2.24
N ARG A 26 -5.53 -8.03 2.88
CA ARG A 26 -5.57 -7.87 4.34
C ARG A 26 -6.81 -7.09 4.78
N LEU A 27 -7.25 -7.32 6.00
CA LEU A 27 -8.20 -6.46 6.69
C LEU A 27 -7.45 -5.40 7.52
N VAL A 28 -7.60 -4.14 7.13
CA VAL A 28 -6.96 -2.97 7.73
C VAL A 28 -8.06 -2.06 8.28
N ASP A 29 -8.12 -1.89 9.60
CA ASP A 29 -9.18 -1.12 10.28
C ASP A 29 -10.61 -1.49 9.81
N GLY A 30 -10.85 -2.79 9.61
CA GLY A 30 -12.13 -3.33 9.14
C GLY A 30 -12.40 -3.20 7.64
N HIS A 31 -11.47 -2.64 6.87
CA HIS A 31 -11.57 -2.48 5.42
C HIS A 31 -10.69 -3.51 4.71
N GLU A 32 -11.17 -4.05 3.59
CA GLU A 32 -10.39 -4.95 2.75
C GLU A 32 -9.39 -4.13 1.92
N VAL A 33 -8.09 -4.39 2.11
CA VAL A 33 -7.00 -3.75 1.38
C VAL A 33 -6.19 -4.80 0.64
N GLY A 34 -6.25 -4.77 -0.69
CA GLY A 34 -5.41 -5.54 -1.58
C GLY A 34 -4.26 -4.67 -2.10
N LEU A 35 -3.02 -5.07 -1.87
CA LEU A 35 -1.84 -4.34 -2.31
C LEU A 35 -0.85 -5.30 -3.00
N LYS A 36 -0.47 -4.95 -4.23
CA LYS A 36 0.55 -5.63 -5.00
C LYS A 36 1.52 -4.63 -5.61
N PHE A 37 2.81 -4.76 -5.30
CA PHE A 37 3.85 -3.90 -5.84
C PHE A 37 5.19 -4.63 -6.01
N TYR A 38 6.04 -4.08 -6.89
CA TYR A 38 7.44 -4.47 -7.03
C TYR A 38 8.29 -3.21 -6.96
N GLY A 39 9.30 -3.19 -6.08
CA GLY A 39 10.06 -1.97 -5.82
C GLY A 39 9.13 -0.81 -5.44
N ARG A 40 9.07 0.24 -6.26
CA ARG A 40 8.21 1.41 -6.04
C ARG A 40 7.10 1.56 -7.09
N SER A 41 6.70 0.44 -7.68
CA SER A 41 5.65 0.39 -8.70
C SER A 41 4.47 -0.42 -8.16
N ILE A 42 3.34 0.26 -7.99
CA ILE A 42 2.09 -0.30 -7.47
C ILE A 42 1.29 -0.86 -8.64
N GLN A 43 1.25 -2.19 -8.75
CA GLN A 43 0.42 -2.86 -9.74
C GLN A 43 -1.05 -2.83 -9.32
N ILE A 44 -1.34 -3.15 -8.05
CA ILE A 44 -2.69 -3.20 -7.50
C ILE A 44 -2.68 -2.45 -6.17
N LEU A 45 -3.63 -1.55 -5.98
CA LEU A 45 -4.01 -1.04 -4.67
C LEU A 45 -5.53 -0.94 -4.67
N ARG A 46 -6.21 -1.85 -4.00
CA ARG A 46 -7.66 -1.92 -3.94
C ARG A 46 -8.13 -1.80 -2.50
N ILE A 47 -9.08 -0.91 -2.25
CA ILE A 47 -9.66 -0.71 -0.91
C ILE A 47 -11.18 -0.84 -1.02
N ASN A 48 -11.76 -1.84 -0.35
CA ASN A 48 -13.19 -2.17 -0.43
C ASN A 48 -13.74 -2.20 -1.87
N GLY A 49 -12.98 -2.79 -2.80
CA GLY A 49 -13.35 -2.86 -4.22
C GLY A 49 -12.96 -1.65 -5.08
N VAL A 50 -12.60 -0.51 -4.49
CA VAL A 50 -12.16 0.70 -5.22
C VAL A 50 -10.69 0.55 -5.61
N ASP A 51 -10.38 0.74 -6.90
CA ASP A 51 -9.02 0.61 -7.43
C ASP A 51 -8.28 1.96 -7.44
N HIS A 52 -7.09 1.96 -6.83
CA HIS A 52 -6.10 3.03 -6.77
C HIS A 52 -4.74 2.53 -7.32
N GLY A 53 -4.70 1.40 -8.04
CA GLY A 53 -3.49 0.80 -8.57
C GLY A 53 -2.99 1.45 -9.87
N GLY A 54 -2.08 0.74 -10.55
CA GLY A 54 -1.60 1.11 -11.89
C GLY A 54 -0.54 2.21 -11.94
N LEU A 55 0.18 2.44 -10.84
CA LEU A 55 1.25 3.44 -10.78
C LEU A 55 2.63 2.82 -10.92
N TRP A 56 3.44 3.39 -11.81
CA TRP A 56 4.79 2.94 -12.09
C TRP A 56 5.82 3.99 -11.68
N ASP A 57 6.99 3.53 -11.26
CA ASP A 57 8.20 4.35 -11.06
C ASP A 57 8.04 5.53 -10.10
N ILE A 58 7.39 5.29 -8.95
CA ILE A 58 7.21 6.34 -7.94
C ILE A 58 8.58 6.81 -7.42
N ALA A 59 8.84 8.11 -7.60
CA ALA A 59 10.17 8.71 -7.54
C ALA A 59 10.91 8.55 -6.21
N THR A 60 10.21 8.40 -5.08
CA THR A 60 10.81 8.22 -3.74
C THR A 60 10.00 7.25 -2.90
N GLN A 61 10.64 6.59 -1.92
CA GLN A 61 9.91 5.77 -0.94
C GLN A 61 8.89 6.61 -0.15
N LYS A 62 9.22 7.87 0.14
CA LYS A 62 8.30 8.80 0.83
C LYS A 62 7.02 9.02 0.01
N ALA A 63 7.16 9.29 -1.29
CA ALA A 63 6.02 9.49 -2.18
C ALA A 63 5.20 8.20 -2.34
N PHE A 64 5.84 7.04 -2.41
CA PHE A 64 5.16 5.75 -2.47
C PHE A 64 4.29 5.50 -1.24
N ILE A 65 4.85 5.71 -0.04
CA ILE A 65 4.10 5.53 1.21
C ILE A 65 2.97 6.55 1.30
N ALA A 66 3.24 7.82 1.01
CA ALA A 66 2.23 8.87 1.03
C ALA A 66 1.05 8.59 0.07
N TYR A 67 1.31 7.93 -1.06
CA TYR A 67 0.25 7.51 -1.98
C TYR A 67 -0.69 6.46 -1.35
N ILE A 68 -0.12 5.42 -0.73
CA ILE A 68 -0.92 4.39 -0.06
C ILE A 68 -1.68 5.00 1.12
N GLU A 69 -1.03 5.82 1.93
CA GLU A 69 -1.66 6.56 3.02
C GLU A 69 -2.83 7.42 2.54
N GLY A 70 -2.64 8.16 1.43
CA GLY A 70 -3.69 8.96 0.81
C GLY A 70 -4.87 8.13 0.32
N ALA A 71 -4.63 6.96 -0.26
CA ALA A 71 -5.69 6.05 -0.69
C ALA A 71 -6.51 5.53 0.51
N LEU A 72 -5.85 5.12 1.60
CA LEU A 72 -6.49 4.71 2.85
C LEU A 72 -7.39 5.82 3.40
N ILE A 73 -6.86 7.04 3.53
CA ILE A 73 -7.62 8.21 4.01
C ILE A 73 -8.82 8.50 3.11
N SER A 74 -8.63 8.50 1.79
CA SER A 74 -9.71 8.75 0.82
C SER A 74 -10.83 7.71 0.88
N SER A 75 -10.51 6.51 1.39
CA SER A 75 -11.44 5.39 1.56
C SER A 75 -12.08 5.35 2.96
N GLY A 76 -11.86 6.35 3.80
CA GLY A 76 -12.42 6.42 5.15
C GLY A 76 -11.64 5.64 6.22
N ILE A 77 -10.46 5.10 5.88
CA ILE A 77 -9.56 4.48 6.84
C ILE A 77 -8.75 5.61 7.51
N VAL A 78 -9.06 5.90 8.77
CA VAL A 78 -8.35 6.94 9.54
C VAL A 78 -7.04 6.37 10.08
N MET A 79 -5.92 7.01 9.74
CA MET A 79 -4.58 6.70 10.27
C MET A 79 -4.28 7.36 11.60
#